data_AF-A0A2H0X7W6-F1
#
_entry.id   AF-A0A2H0X7W6-F1
#
_cell.length_a   1.000
_cell.length_b   1.000
_cell.length_c   1.000
_cell.angle_alpha   90.00
_cell.angle_beta   90.00
_cell.angle_gamma   90.00
#
_symmetry.space_group_name_H-M   'P 1'
#
loop_
_entity.id
_entity.type
_entity.pdbx_description
1 polymer ?
#
loop_
_entity_poly.entity_id
_entity_poly.type
_entity_poly.pdbx_seq_one_letter_code
_entity_poly.pdbx_strand_id
1 'polypeptide(L)' 'PTDFIIAELGEKIGFTCEDVFVRNIPGKRMPIKNSPTNIVGALEETMNKESIVILRKD' A
#
# COMPACT_ATOMS: atom_id res chain seq x y z
N PRO A 1 -7.18 3.96 1.88
CA PRO A 1 -7.17 4.92 3.01
C PRO A 1 -5.76 5.47 3.29
N THR A 2 -4.75 4.61 3.46
CA THR A 2 -3.38 5.03 3.77
C THR A 2 -2.74 5.90 2.69
N ASP A 3 -3.07 5.63 1.44
CA ASP A 3 -2.68 6.42 0.27
C ASP A 3 -3.10 7.88 0.34
N PHE A 4 -4.38 8.15 0.62
CA PHE A 4 -4.86 9.52 0.79
C PHE A 4 -4.22 10.22 1.99
N ILE A 5 -3.97 9.49 3.09
CA ILE A 5 -3.29 10.03 4.26
C ILE A 5 -1.83 10.40 3.91
N ILE A 6 -1.12 9.57 3.13
CA ILE A 6 0.25 9.86 2.71
C ILE A 6 0.28 11.12 1.81
N ALA A 7 -0.67 11.27 0.89
CA ALA A 7 -0.79 12.47 0.06
C ALA A 7 -0.96 13.73 0.93
N GLU A 8 -1.92 13.71 1.86
CA GLU A 8 -2.20 14.83 2.77
C GLU A 8 -1.00 15.17 3.67
N LEU A 9 -0.33 14.16 4.21
CA LEU A 9 0.87 14.36 5.04
C LEU A 9 2.05 14.89 4.22
N GLY A 10 2.20 14.43 2.98
CA GLY A 10 3.21 14.92 2.03
C GLY A 10 3.05 16.42 1.76
N GLU A 11 1.82 16.87 1.54
CA GLU A 11 1.49 18.29 1.37
C GLU A 11 1.88 19.13 2.59
N LYS A 12 1.58 18.63 3.79
CA LYS A 12 1.91 19.32 5.05
C LYS A 12 3.42 19.47 5.30
N ILE A 13 4.25 18.65 4.66
CA ILE A 13 5.72 18.71 4.80
C ILE A 13 6.42 19.30 3.57
N GLY A 14 5.67 19.93 2.66
CA GLY A 14 6.23 20.70 1.53
C GLY A 14 6.44 19.91 0.23
N PHE A 15 5.66 18.85 0.00
CA PHE A 15 5.58 18.18 -1.30
C PHE A 15 4.25 18.50 -1.98
N THR A 16 4.18 18.33 -3.30
CA THR A 16 2.92 18.34 -4.04
C THR A 16 2.54 16.91 -4.41
N CYS A 17 1.29 16.51 -4.17
CA CYS A 17 0.78 15.23 -4.65
C CYS A 17 0.38 15.34 -6.13
N GLU A 18 1.05 14.55 -6.97
CA GLU A 18 0.83 14.57 -8.42
C GLU A 18 -0.20 13.51 -8.84
N ASP A 19 -0.11 12.30 -8.27
CA ASP A 19 -1.02 11.21 -8.59
C ASP A 19 -1.03 10.12 -7.50
N VAL A 20 -2.13 9.35 -7.46
CA VAL A 20 -2.32 8.18 -6.61
C VAL A 20 -3.01 7.09 -7.42
N PHE A 21 -2.36 5.94 -7.57
CA PHE A 21 -2.97 4.81 -8.27
C PHE A 21 -2.67 3.47 -7.60
N VAL A 22 -3.55 2.50 -7.87
CA VAL A 22 -3.44 1.14 -7.33
C VAL A 22 -2.84 0.24 -8.39
N ARG A 23 -1.79 -0.49 -8.02
CA ARG A 23 -1.09 -1.46 -8.86
C ARG A 23 -1.31 -2.87 -8.34
N ASN A 24 -1.43 -3.85 -9.24
CA ASN A 24 -1.37 -5.26 -8.88
C ASN A 24 0.09 -5.68 -8.63
N ILE A 25 0.34 -6.56 -7.65
CA ILE A 25 1.66 -7.12 -7.38
C ILE A 25 1.78 -8.47 -8.11
N PRO A 26 2.36 -8.53 -9.33
CA PRO A 26 2.55 -9.79 -10.03
C PRO A 26 3.62 -10.62 -9.31
N GLY A 27 3.39 -11.93 -9.17
CA GLY A 27 4.39 -12.85 -8.63
C GLY A 27 4.72 -12.64 -7.15
N LYS A 28 3.71 -12.42 -6.30
CA LYS A 28 3.89 -12.32 -4.85
C LYS A 28 4.57 -13.60 -4.31
N ARG A 29 5.75 -13.47 -3.68
CA ARG A 29 6.45 -14.61 -3.06
C ARG A 29 5.69 -15.23 -1.89
N MET A 30 4.80 -14.45 -1.27
CA MET A 30 3.94 -14.90 -0.19
C MET A 30 2.84 -15.82 -0.77
N PRO A 31 2.46 -16.91 -0.08
CA PRO A 31 1.40 -17.80 -0.56
C PRO A 31 0.06 -17.08 -0.74
N ILE A 32 -0.88 -17.68 -1.47
CA ILE A 32 -2.22 -17.10 -1.71
C ILE A 32 -2.93 -16.75 -0.39
N LYS A 33 -2.74 -17.58 0.64
CA LYS A 33 -3.24 -17.35 2.00
C LYS A 33 -2.10 -17.30 3.00
N ASN A 34 -2.12 -16.34 3.90
CA ASN A 34 -1.16 -16.20 4.99
C ASN A 34 -1.89 -16.07 6.34
N SER A 35 -1.15 -16.10 7.45
CA SER A 35 -1.70 -15.79 8.78
C SER A 35 -0.99 -14.54 9.33
N PRO A 36 -1.49 -13.33 9.06
CA PRO A 36 -0.86 -12.10 9.55
C PRO A 36 -0.83 -12.02 11.08
N THR A 37 -1.80 -12.65 11.73
CA THR A 37 -1.92 -12.75 13.19
C THR A 37 -0.96 -13.78 13.80
N ASN A 38 -0.29 -14.58 12.97
CA ASN A 38 0.61 -15.66 13.37
C ASN A 38 -0.07 -16.72 14.27
N ILE A 39 -1.40 -16.87 14.17
CA ILE A 39 -2.17 -17.89 14.88
C ILE A 39 -2.46 -19.04 13.91
N VAL A 40 -2.10 -20.26 14.30
CA VAL A 40 -2.28 -21.46 13.47
C VAL A 40 -3.75 -21.60 13.04
N GLY A 41 -3.98 -21.72 11.73
CA GLY A 41 -5.32 -21.86 11.15
C GLY A 41 -6.08 -20.54 10.96
N ALA A 42 -5.62 -19.42 11.53
CA ALA A 42 -6.18 -18.09 11.27
C ALA A 42 -5.62 -17.53 9.95
N LEU A 43 -6.20 -17.97 8.83
CA LEU A 43 -5.75 -17.62 7.49
C LEU A 43 -6.57 -16.46 6.90
N GLU A 44 -5.87 -15.57 6.20
CA GLU A 44 -6.43 -14.48 5.40
C GLU A 44 -5.87 -14.53 3.97
N GLU A 45 -6.55 -13.87 3.04
CA GLU A 45 -6.05 -13.71 1.67
C GLU A 45 -4.85 -12.75 1.66
N THR A 46 -3.80 -13.13 0.95
CA THR A 46 -2.60 -12.32 0.81
C THR A 46 -2.90 -11.06 -0.01
N MET A 47 -2.36 -9.92 0.43
CA MET A 47 -2.43 -8.67 -0.31
C MET A 47 -1.76 -8.83 -1.69
N ASN A 48 -2.52 -8.52 -2.75
CA ASN A 48 -2.08 -8.61 -4.14
C ASN A 48 -2.11 -7.26 -4.87
N LYS A 49 -2.40 -6.18 -4.12
CA LYS A 49 -2.44 -4.81 -4.62
C LYS A 49 -1.67 -3.91 -3.68
N GLU A 50 -1.12 -2.84 -4.23
CA GLU A 50 -0.45 -1.78 -3.48
C GLU A 50 -0.84 -0.42 -4.05
N SER A 51 -0.83 0.60 -3.19
CA SER A 51 -0.99 1.98 -3.62
C SER A 51 0.37 2.59 -3.94
N ILE A 52 0.46 3.31 -5.06
CA ILE A 52 1.61 4.13 -5.44
C ILE A 52 1.17 5.59 -5.31
N VAL A 53 1.93 6.36 -4.52
CA VAL A 53 1.70 7.79 -4.30
C VAL A 53 2.88 8.54 -4.89
N ILE A 54 2.62 9.41 -5.87
CA ILE A 54 3.65 10.24 -6.50
C ILE A 54 3.65 11.60 -5.80
N LEU A 55 4.76 11.91 -5.14
CA LEU A 55 5.00 13.20 -4.50
C LEU A 55 6.17 13.90 -5.21
N ARG A 56 5.99 15.16 -5.56
CA ARG A 56 7.04 16.01 -6.14
C ARG A 56 7.54 16.99 -5.08
N LYS A 57 8.86 17.09 -4.97
CA LYS A 57 9.51 18.10 -4.15
C LYS A 57 9.70 19.37 -4.98
N ASP A 58 9.30 20.50 -4.41
CA ASP A 58 9.67 21.83 -4.92
C ASP A 58 11.06 22.26 -4.43
#